data_AF-A0A383D1W2-F1
#
_entry.id   AF-A0A383D1W2-F1
#
_cell.length_a   1.000
_cell.length_b   1.000
_cell.length_c   1.000
_cell.angle_alpha   90.00
_cell.angle_beta   90.00
_cell.angle_gamma   90.00
#
_symmetry.space_group_name_H-M   'P 1'
#
loop_
_entity.id
_entity.type
_entity.pdbx_description
1 polymer ?
#
loop_
_entity_poly.entity_id
_entity_poly.type
_entity_poly.pdbx_seq_one_letter_code
_entity_poly.pdbx_strand_id
1 'polypeptide(L)'
;VGYPLSDSERLEKAKTNIVNILKMEDYKLDSGELFQAFKEAGGEMSDFSPALEELSEENQIKTDGDGNIMTVQDYDRKKSQLNEEERNELKEETTEKVMGAEESEADGSEGNDDIESIIKLKEETDTWLIEQLKNKGDNGSEGELRAEVAELRDRVQKLENIIKNLTKAFE
;
A
#
# COMPACT_ATOMS: atom_id res chain seq x y z
N VAL A 1 -13.28 -26.88 -27.22
CA VAL A 1 -11.93 -27.25 -26.76
C VAL A 1 -11.20 -25.93 -26.58
N GLY A 2 -10.92 -25.53 -25.34
CA GLY A 2 -10.18 -24.28 -25.09
C GLY A 2 -8.73 -24.47 -25.54
N TYR A 3 -8.18 -23.50 -26.26
CA TYR A 3 -6.75 -23.50 -26.61
C TYR A 3 -5.93 -23.42 -25.31
N PRO A 4 -4.80 -24.14 -25.20
CA PRO A 4 -3.90 -23.95 -24.07
C PRO A 4 -3.42 -22.49 -24.05
N LEU A 5 -3.35 -21.90 -22.85
CA LEU A 5 -2.80 -20.56 -22.64
C LEU A 5 -1.36 -20.53 -23.16
N SER A 6 -0.98 -19.41 -23.76
CA SER A 6 0.42 -19.18 -24.14
C SER A 6 1.31 -19.06 -22.90
N ASP A 7 2.59 -19.39 -23.02
CA ASP A 7 3.54 -19.39 -21.89
C ASP A 7 3.62 -18.02 -21.20
N SER A 8 3.47 -16.92 -21.96
CA SER A 8 3.40 -15.56 -21.42
C SER A 8 2.13 -15.29 -20.61
N GLU A 9 0.96 -15.75 -21.08
CA GLU A 9 -0.30 -15.58 -20.33
C GLU A 9 -0.32 -16.39 -19.04
N ARG A 10 0.30 -17.58 -19.07
CA ARG A 10 0.47 -18.43 -17.87
C ARG A 10 1.33 -17.74 -16.83
N LEU A 11 2.45 -17.15 -17.27
CA LEU A 11 3.38 -16.44 -16.42
C LEU A 11 2.75 -15.19 -15.80
N GLU A 12 2.06 -14.38 -16.58
CA GLU A 12 1.33 -13.20 -16.08
C GLU A 12 0.26 -13.57 -15.05
N LYS A 13 -0.47 -14.67 -15.29
CA LYS A 13 -1.43 -15.20 -14.33
C LYS A 13 -0.74 -15.67 -13.05
N ALA A 14 0.43 -16.31 -13.16
CA ALA A 14 1.20 -16.74 -12.01
C ALA A 14 1.69 -15.54 -11.17
N LYS A 15 2.23 -14.50 -11.82
CA LYS A 15 2.62 -13.23 -11.17
C LYS A 15 1.45 -12.61 -10.42
N THR A 16 0.30 -12.49 -11.09
CA THR A 16 -0.93 -11.94 -10.50
C THR A 16 -1.38 -12.74 -9.27
N ASN A 17 -1.34 -14.07 -9.34
CA ASN A 17 -1.70 -14.93 -8.23
C ASN A 17 -0.78 -14.73 -7.03
N ILE A 18 0.54 -14.69 -7.23
CA ILE A 18 1.53 -14.46 -6.16
C ILE A 18 1.25 -13.13 -5.47
N VAL A 19 1.08 -12.04 -6.23
CA VAL A 19 0.79 -10.71 -5.66
C VAL A 19 -0.51 -10.69 -4.88
N ASN A 20 -1.56 -11.36 -5.38
CA ASN A 20 -2.85 -11.42 -4.69
C ASN A 20 -2.75 -12.20 -3.37
N ILE A 21 -2.00 -13.30 -3.33
CA ILE A 21 -1.78 -14.07 -2.10
C ILE A 21 -1.08 -13.22 -1.06
N LEU A 22 0.01 -12.52 -1.44
CA LEU A 22 0.72 -11.63 -0.53
C LEU A 22 -0.19 -10.52 0.03
N LYS A 23 -1.15 -10.03 -0.76
CA LYS A 23 -2.13 -9.04 -0.29
C LYS A 23 -3.17 -9.60 0.69
N MET A 24 -3.40 -10.91 0.70
CA MET A 24 -4.40 -11.56 1.56
C MET A 24 -3.79 -12.07 2.87
N GLU A 25 -2.59 -12.62 2.84
CA GLU A 25 -1.97 -13.35 3.96
C GLU A 25 -0.95 -12.47 4.71
N ASP A 26 -1.44 -11.49 5.48
CA ASP A 26 -0.65 -10.64 6.38
C ASP A 26 0.64 -10.04 5.79
N TYR A 27 0.63 -9.77 4.46
CA TYR A 27 1.68 -9.09 3.70
C TYR A 27 3.10 -9.68 3.80
N LYS A 28 3.30 -10.79 4.50
CA LYS A 28 4.62 -11.41 4.75
C LYS A 28 4.45 -12.92 4.83
N LEU A 29 5.04 -13.62 3.86
CA LEU A 29 5.03 -15.08 3.79
C LEU A 29 6.44 -15.62 3.53
N ASP A 30 6.79 -16.75 4.12
CA ASP A 30 7.99 -17.45 3.68
C ASP A 30 7.78 -18.08 2.29
N SER A 31 8.88 -18.42 1.61
CA SER A 31 8.82 -18.96 0.25
C SER A 31 8.03 -20.27 0.15
N GLY A 32 8.05 -21.11 1.20
CA GLY A 32 7.31 -22.37 1.26
C GLY A 32 5.81 -22.15 1.47
N GLU A 33 5.42 -21.26 2.39
CA GLU A 33 4.03 -20.89 2.61
C GLU A 33 3.43 -20.22 1.37
N LEU A 34 4.17 -19.30 0.75
CA LEU A 34 3.77 -18.64 -0.49
C LEU A 34 3.59 -19.64 -1.64
N PHE A 35 4.49 -20.62 -1.75
CA PHE A 35 4.38 -21.68 -2.74
C PHE A 35 3.14 -22.56 -2.52
N GLN A 36 2.84 -22.90 -1.27
CA GLN A 36 1.68 -23.71 -0.91
C GLN A 36 0.38 -22.98 -1.22
N ALA A 37 0.25 -21.71 -0.82
CA ALA A 37 -0.89 -20.87 -1.16
C ALA A 37 -1.05 -20.68 -2.68
N PHE A 38 0.08 -20.54 -3.40
CA PHE A 38 0.08 -20.45 -4.86
C PHE A 38 -0.46 -21.72 -5.53
N LYS A 39 -0.05 -22.89 -5.04
CA LYS A 39 -0.59 -24.19 -5.47
C LYS A 39 -2.08 -24.33 -5.17
N GLU A 40 -2.51 -23.89 -4.00
CA GLU A 40 -3.93 -23.91 -3.59
C GLU A 40 -4.80 -22.98 -4.43
N ALA A 41 -4.26 -21.84 -4.87
CA ALA A 41 -4.89 -20.93 -5.84
C ALA A 41 -4.92 -21.48 -7.29
N GLY A 42 -4.49 -22.72 -7.50
CA GLY A 42 -4.48 -23.38 -8.82
C GLY A 42 -3.27 -23.01 -9.68
N GLY A 43 -2.18 -22.52 -9.07
CA GLY A 43 -0.91 -22.27 -9.75
C GLY A 43 -0.13 -23.56 -10.06
N GLU A 44 0.54 -23.57 -11.21
CA GLU A 44 1.42 -24.69 -11.59
C GLU A 44 2.84 -24.48 -11.07
N MET A 45 3.44 -25.56 -10.55
CA MET A 45 4.78 -25.50 -9.93
C MET A 45 5.87 -24.97 -10.87
N SER A 46 5.76 -25.25 -12.17
CA SER A 46 6.69 -24.75 -13.19
C SER A 46 6.69 -23.23 -13.31
N ASP A 47 5.56 -22.59 -12.99
CA ASP A 47 5.33 -21.18 -13.25
C ASP A 47 5.67 -20.32 -12.03
N PHE A 48 5.86 -20.95 -10.85
CA PHE A 48 6.13 -20.24 -9.60
C PHE A 48 7.51 -19.55 -9.60
N SER A 49 8.58 -20.31 -9.83
CA SER A 49 9.95 -19.77 -9.77
C SER A 49 10.19 -18.67 -10.81
N PRO A 50 9.79 -18.85 -12.10
CA PRO A 50 9.92 -17.79 -13.10
C PRO A 50 9.11 -16.55 -12.76
N ALA A 51 7.88 -16.71 -12.26
CA ALA A 51 7.05 -15.57 -11.86
C ALA A 51 7.66 -14.82 -10.67
N LEU A 52 8.23 -15.54 -9.71
CA LEU A 52 8.88 -14.93 -8.54
C LEU A 52 10.13 -14.14 -8.93
N GLU A 53 10.92 -14.65 -9.87
CA GLU A 53 12.10 -13.98 -10.42
C GLU A 53 11.71 -12.69 -11.15
N GLU A 54 10.75 -12.75 -12.09
CA GLU A 54 10.27 -11.56 -12.79
C GLU A 54 9.66 -10.51 -11.83
N LEU A 55 8.86 -10.92 -10.84
CA LEU A 55 8.31 -10.00 -9.85
C LEU A 55 9.39 -9.29 -9.01
N SER A 56 10.51 -9.98 -8.76
CA SER A 56 11.67 -9.42 -8.06
C SER A 56 12.42 -8.44 -8.96
N GLU A 57 12.64 -8.80 -10.23
CA GLU A 57 13.27 -7.94 -11.24
C GLU A 57 12.45 -6.68 -11.56
N GLU A 58 11.12 -6.82 -11.65
CA GLU A 58 10.16 -5.72 -11.81
C GLU A 58 10.00 -4.88 -10.52
N ASN A 59 10.67 -5.27 -9.43
CA ASN A 59 10.60 -4.60 -8.12
C ASN A 59 9.14 -4.48 -7.63
N GLN A 60 8.34 -5.52 -7.83
CA GLN A 60 6.98 -5.64 -7.27
C GLN A 60 7.00 -6.32 -5.89
N ILE A 61 7.94 -7.22 -5.66
CA ILE A 61 8.14 -7.94 -4.39
C ILE A 61 9.56 -7.73 -3.85
N LYS A 62 9.73 -7.94 -2.55
CA LYS A 62 11.02 -7.95 -1.86
C LYS A 62 11.05 -9.03 -0.80
N THR A 63 12.26 -9.51 -0.54
CA THR A 63 12.54 -10.40 0.60
C THR A 63 13.11 -9.61 1.76
N ASP A 64 12.59 -9.80 2.96
CA ASP A 64 13.13 -9.21 4.17
C ASP A 64 14.35 -9.99 4.71
N GLY A 65 14.95 -9.47 5.78
CA GLY A 65 16.13 -10.09 6.40
C GLY A 65 15.87 -11.48 7.00
N ASP A 66 14.61 -11.84 7.22
CA ASP A 66 14.19 -13.14 7.74
C ASP A 66 13.90 -14.16 6.61
N GLY A 67 14.05 -13.75 5.33
CA GLY A 67 13.77 -14.60 4.18
C GLY A 67 12.30 -14.63 3.77
N ASN A 68 11.46 -13.73 4.28
CA ASN A 68 10.05 -13.66 3.91
C ASN A 68 9.82 -12.69 2.78
N ILE A 69 8.89 -13.05 1.92
CA ILE A 69 8.53 -12.35 0.71
C ILE A 69 7.29 -11.49 0.99
N MET A 70 7.36 -10.23 0.56
CA MET A 70 6.29 -9.24 0.70
C MET A 70 6.24 -8.35 -0.54
N THR A 71 5.15 -7.60 -0.71
CA THR A 71 5.11 -6.58 -1.76
C THR A 71 6.03 -5.41 -1.41
N VAL A 72 6.56 -4.71 -2.41
CA VAL A 72 7.38 -3.51 -2.16
C VAL A 72 6.60 -2.43 -1.39
N GLN A 73 5.30 -2.30 -1.67
CA GLN A 73 4.43 -1.37 -0.96
C GLN A 73 4.38 -1.67 0.55
N ASP A 74 4.23 -2.94 0.90
CA ASP A 74 4.18 -3.38 2.30
C ASP A 74 5.55 -3.26 2.99
N TYR A 75 6.62 -3.56 2.25
CA TYR A 75 8.00 -3.36 2.73
C TYR A 75 8.26 -1.90 3.11
N ASP A 76 7.91 -0.96 2.22
CA ASP A 76 8.13 0.47 2.44
C ASP A 76 7.24 1.00 3.57
N ARG A 77 5.98 0.54 3.65
CA ARG A 77 5.08 0.85 4.77
C ARG A 77 5.66 0.40 6.11
N LYS A 78 6.14 -0.84 6.19
CA LYS A 78 6.75 -1.39 7.42
C LYS A 78 8.00 -0.61 7.82
N LYS A 79 8.85 -0.26 6.85
CA LYS A 79 10.03 0.56 7.09
C LYS A 79 9.68 1.95 7.62
N SER A 80 8.62 2.57 7.10
CA SER A 80 8.16 3.87 7.58
C SER A 80 7.66 3.81 9.03
N GLN A 81 7.00 2.73 9.43
CA GLN A 81 6.51 2.56 10.81
C GLN A 81 7.66 2.34 11.80
N LEU A 82 8.64 1.50 11.46
CA LEU A 82 9.80 1.28 12.31
C LEU A 82 10.61 2.57 12.53
N ASN A 83 10.78 3.37 11.48
CA ASN A 83 11.50 4.63 11.56
C ASN A 83 10.73 5.72 12.36
N GLU A 84 9.43 5.55 12.54
CA GLU A 84 8.57 6.41 13.37
C GLU A 84 8.56 5.95 14.84
N GLU A 85 8.60 4.63 15.10
CA GLU A 85 8.76 4.04 16.44
C GLU A 85 10.15 4.34 17.03
N GLU A 86 11.23 4.14 16.29
CA GLU A 86 12.60 4.49 16.73
C GLU A 86 12.74 5.99 17.03
N ARG A 87 11.98 6.84 16.34
CA ARG A 87 11.96 8.30 16.57
C ARG A 87 11.15 8.71 17.80
N ASN A 88 10.19 7.87 18.23
CA ASN A 88 9.44 8.08 19.46
C ASN A 88 10.16 7.51 20.69
N GLU A 89 10.88 6.38 20.57
CA GLU A 89 11.68 5.84 21.67
C GLU A 89 12.85 6.76 22.05
N LEU A 90 13.49 7.42 21.08
CA LEU A 90 14.54 8.41 21.37
C LEU A 90 14.03 9.67 22.11
N LYS A 91 12.72 9.89 22.18
CA LYS A 91 12.10 11.06 22.82
C LYS A 91 11.74 10.85 24.29
N GLU A 92 11.68 9.60 24.78
CA GLU A 92 11.37 9.32 26.19
C GLU A 92 12.61 9.16 27.08
N GLU A 93 13.82 8.95 26.53
CA GLU A 93 15.05 8.73 27.31
C GLU A 93 16.03 9.93 27.33
N THR A 94 15.57 11.18 27.21
CA THR A 94 16.48 12.36 27.30
C THR A 94 15.95 13.51 28.15
N THR A 95 15.21 13.25 29.24
CA THR A 95 14.78 14.29 30.19
C THR A 95 15.26 14.11 31.63
N GLU A 96 16.34 13.37 31.90
CA GLU A 96 16.92 13.33 33.26
C GLU A 96 18.44 13.12 33.32
N LYS A 97 19.21 13.95 32.62
CA LYS A 97 20.59 14.31 33.05
C LYS A 97 21.14 15.37 32.12
N VAL A 98 21.44 16.55 32.68
CA VAL A 98 22.68 17.32 32.49
C VAL A 98 22.43 18.68 33.17
N MET A 99 22.71 18.73 34.47
CA MET A 99 23.19 19.95 35.13
C MET A 99 24.70 19.81 35.27
N GLY A 100 25.47 20.75 34.69
CA GLY A 100 26.90 20.91 34.99
C GLY A 100 27.75 21.42 33.83
N ALA A 101 28.00 22.74 33.84
CA ALA A 101 29.20 23.49 33.38
C ALA A 101 29.68 23.35 31.92
N GLU A 102 30.24 24.34 31.23
CA GLU A 102 30.45 25.79 31.35
C GLU A 102 30.86 26.27 29.93
N GLU A 103 30.53 27.52 29.64
CA GLU A 103 31.04 28.44 28.59
C GLU A 103 31.98 27.95 27.48
N SER A 104 31.60 28.24 26.22
CA SER A 104 32.47 29.01 25.32
C SER A 104 31.63 29.73 24.26
N GLU A 105 31.65 31.06 24.31
CA GLU A 105 31.10 31.98 23.31
C GLU A 105 31.83 31.84 21.95
N ALA A 106 31.06 31.81 20.86
CA ALA A 106 31.53 32.19 19.53
C ALA A 106 30.34 32.71 18.69
N ASP A 107 30.29 34.04 18.63
CA ASP A 107 29.51 34.92 17.77
C ASP A 107 29.51 34.51 16.28
N GLY A 108 28.35 34.66 15.61
CA GLY A 108 28.18 34.33 14.20
C GLY A 108 26.71 34.30 13.75
N SER A 109 26.15 35.47 13.48
CA SER A 109 24.78 35.79 13.07
C SER A 109 24.30 35.19 11.71
N GLU A 110 24.44 33.88 11.47
CA GLU A 110 23.96 33.20 10.24
C GLU A 110 23.01 32.01 10.50
N GLY A 111 22.76 31.64 11.76
CA GLY A 111 21.95 30.45 12.11
C GLY A 111 20.45 30.69 12.32
N ASN A 112 19.96 31.93 12.25
CA ASN A 112 18.54 32.22 12.49
C ASN A 112 17.67 31.95 11.24
N ASP A 113 18.21 32.22 10.04
CA ASP A 113 17.49 32.04 8.78
C ASP A 113 17.22 30.56 8.47
N ASP A 114 18.15 29.67 8.85
CA ASP A 114 17.99 28.22 8.69
C ASP A 114 16.92 27.67 9.64
N ILE A 115 16.89 28.13 10.89
CA ILE A 115 15.88 27.73 11.87
C ILE A 115 14.51 28.26 11.45
N GLU A 116 14.41 29.50 10.98
CA GLU A 116 13.17 30.06 10.44
C GLU A 116 12.71 29.34 9.16
N SER A 117 13.64 28.91 8.31
CA SER A 117 13.34 28.12 7.11
C SER A 117 12.81 26.73 7.46
N ILE A 118 13.38 26.07 8.46
CA ILE A 118 12.90 24.79 8.99
C ILE A 118 11.51 24.93 9.61
N ILE A 119 11.26 26.01 10.37
CA ILE A 119 9.95 26.29 10.96
C ILE A 119 8.90 26.53 9.87
N LYS A 120 9.20 27.33 8.84
CA LYS A 120 8.30 27.55 7.70
C LYS A 120 7.99 26.26 6.95
N LEU A 121 9.01 25.45 6.64
CA LEU A 121 8.82 24.15 6.00
C LEU A 121 7.94 23.22 6.83
N LYS A 122 8.10 23.25 8.15
CA LYS A 122 7.24 22.50 9.08
C LYS A 122 5.80 22.98 9.00
N GLU A 123 5.56 24.30 9.04
CA GLU A 123 4.22 24.89 8.97
C GLU A 123 3.54 24.63 7.61
N GLU A 124 4.29 24.71 6.51
CA GLU A 124 3.83 24.36 5.17
C GLU A 124 3.48 22.86 5.06
N THR A 125 4.30 21.99 5.66
CA THR A 125 4.05 20.55 5.68
C THR A 125 2.83 20.21 6.54
N ASP A 126 2.68 20.84 7.70
CA ASP A 126 1.52 20.68 8.58
C ASP A 126 0.25 21.17 7.87
N THR A 127 0.32 22.31 7.17
CA THR A 127 -0.79 22.86 6.37
C THR A 127 -1.17 21.92 5.22
N TRP A 128 -0.18 21.39 4.50
CA TRP A 128 -0.41 20.43 3.41
C TRP A 128 -0.99 19.12 3.92
N LEU A 129 -0.53 18.59 5.06
CA LEU A 129 -1.09 17.40 5.70
C LEU A 129 -2.54 17.62 6.12
N ILE A 130 -2.86 18.78 6.71
CA ILE A 130 -4.23 19.15 7.04
C ILE A 130 -5.08 19.25 5.77
N GLU A 131 -4.57 19.82 4.68
CA GLU A 131 -5.25 19.89 3.39
C GLU A 131 -5.46 18.50 2.77
N GLN A 132 -4.47 17.61 2.83
CA GLN A 132 -4.58 16.22 2.39
C GLN A 132 -5.60 15.43 3.22
N LEU A 133 -5.60 15.60 4.53
CA LEU A 133 -6.56 14.96 5.45
C LEU A 133 -7.96 15.54 5.27
N LYS A 134 -8.09 16.83 4.98
CA LYS A 134 -9.36 17.48 4.66
C LYS A 134 -9.91 17.01 3.30
N ASN A 135 -9.04 16.85 2.29
CA ASN A 135 -9.41 16.34 0.97
C ASN A 135 -9.72 14.83 0.99
N LYS A 136 -8.98 14.03 1.78
CA LYS A 136 -9.27 12.59 2.00
C LYS A 136 -10.45 12.35 2.94
N GLY A 137 -10.67 13.24 3.89
CA GLY A 137 -11.71 13.13 4.91
C GLY A 137 -13.11 13.50 4.44
N ASP A 138 -13.26 14.21 3.32
CA ASP A 138 -14.57 14.73 2.91
C ASP A 138 -15.02 14.49 1.46
N ASN A 139 -14.23 13.90 0.55
CA ASN A 139 -14.76 13.36 -0.73
C ASN A 139 -13.63 12.84 -1.66
N GLY A 140 -13.35 11.54 -1.63
CA GLY A 140 -12.56 10.90 -2.67
C GLY A 140 -13.07 9.50 -2.96
N SER A 141 -12.96 8.61 -1.97
CA SER A 141 -13.41 7.22 -2.15
C SER A 141 -14.91 7.05 -1.89
N GLU A 142 -15.45 7.61 -0.80
CA GLU A 142 -16.83 7.29 -0.42
C GLU A 142 -17.88 7.99 -1.28
N GLY A 143 -17.65 9.24 -1.69
CA GLY A 143 -18.54 9.99 -2.59
C GLY A 143 -18.61 9.39 -3.99
N GLU A 144 -17.46 8.99 -4.53
CA GLU A 144 -17.35 8.33 -5.85
C GLU A 144 -17.98 6.94 -5.82
N LEU A 145 -17.67 6.13 -4.80
CA LEU A 145 -18.33 4.84 -4.59
C LEU A 145 -19.85 4.98 -4.39
N ARG A 146 -20.31 6.01 -3.66
CA ARG A 146 -21.76 6.28 -3.49
C ARG A 146 -22.42 6.68 -4.81
N ALA A 147 -21.74 7.47 -5.65
CA ALA A 147 -22.23 7.84 -6.97
C ALA A 147 -22.29 6.62 -7.90
N GLU A 148 -21.25 5.79 -7.93
CA GLU A 148 -21.22 4.55 -8.69
C GLU A 148 -22.30 3.57 -8.23
N VAL A 149 -22.50 3.42 -6.92
CA VAL A 149 -23.57 2.58 -6.33
C VAL A 149 -24.96 3.11 -6.70
N ALA A 150 -25.14 4.44 -6.75
CA ALA A 150 -26.39 5.04 -7.18
C ALA A 150 -26.67 4.78 -8.67
N GLU A 151 -25.66 4.93 -9.54
CA GLU A 151 -25.80 4.63 -10.97
C GLU A 151 -26.10 3.14 -11.22
N LEU A 152 -25.42 2.24 -10.50
CA LEU A 152 -25.69 0.81 -10.57
C LEU A 152 -27.13 0.47 -10.15
N ARG A 153 -27.65 1.11 -9.10
CA ARG A 153 -29.05 0.94 -8.68
C ARG A 153 -30.04 1.36 -9.76
N ASP A 154 -29.82 2.52 -10.39
CA ASP A 154 -30.68 3.01 -11.47
C ASP A 154 -30.67 2.06 -12.68
N ARG A 155 -29.49 1.54 -13.05
CA ARG A 155 -29.34 0.56 -14.13
C ARG A 155 -30.08 -0.74 -13.83
N VAL A 156 -29.97 -1.26 -12.62
CA VAL A 156 -30.70 -2.47 -12.18
C VAL A 156 -32.20 -2.25 -12.25
N GLN A 157 -32.71 -1.12 -11.73
CA GLN A 157 -34.14 -0.83 -11.75
C GLN A 157 -34.69 -0.71 -13.19
N LYS A 158 -33.91 -0.16 -14.11
CA LYS A 158 -34.27 -0.11 -15.54
C LYS A 158 -34.37 -1.51 -16.15
N LEU A 159 -33.40 -2.39 -15.85
CA LEU A 159 -33.43 -3.78 -16.29
C LEU A 159 -34.63 -4.54 -15.71
N GLU A 160 -34.93 -4.35 -14.44
CA GLU A 160 -36.12 -4.97 -13.81
C GLU A 160 -37.42 -4.55 -14.50
N ASN A 161 -37.55 -3.27 -14.88
CA ASN A 161 -38.71 -2.80 -15.63
C ASN A 161 -38.78 -3.41 -17.04
N ILE A 162 -37.65 -3.52 -17.74
CA ILE A 162 -37.59 -4.18 -19.04
C ILE A 162 -38.01 -5.65 -18.92
N ILE A 163 -37.48 -6.38 -17.93
CA ILE A 163 -37.83 -7.77 -17.67
C ILE A 163 -39.33 -7.89 -17.36
N LYS A 164 -39.88 -7.06 -16.47
CA LYS A 164 -41.33 -7.05 -16.18
C LYS A 164 -42.19 -6.85 -17.43
N ASN A 165 -41.78 -5.94 -18.32
CA ASN A 165 -42.50 -5.68 -19.57
C ASN A 165 -42.38 -6.84 -20.55
N LEU A 166 -41.21 -7.48 -20.65
CA LEU A 166 -41.03 -8.68 -21.45
C LEU A 166 -41.88 -9.83 -20.91
N THR A 167 -41.86 -10.10 -19.61
CA THR A 167 -42.69 -11.14 -18.98
C THR A 167 -44.17 -10.92 -19.28
N LYS A 168 -44.67 -9.69 -19.15
CA LYS A 168 -46.07 -9.34 -19.50
C LYS A 168 -46.39 -9.51 -20.99
N ALA A 169 -45.40 -9.40 -21.88
CA ALA A 169 -45.60 -9.61 -23.30
C ALA A 169 -45.66 -11.10 -23.69
N PHE A 170 -45.27 -11.99 -22.78
CA PHE A 170 -45.36 -13.45 -22.92
C PHE A 170 -46.56 -14.07 -22.15
N GLU A 171 -47.31 -13.26 -21.40
CA GLU A 171 -48.65 -13.59 -20.86
C GLU A 171 -49.74 -13.19 -21.87
#